data_AF-A0A3R7CZN0-F1
#
_entry.id   AF-A0A3R7CZN0-F1
#
_cell.length_a   1.000
_cell.length_b   1.000
_cell.length_c   1.000
_cell.angle_alpha   90.00
_cell.angle_beta   90.00
_cell.angle_gamma   90.00
#
_symmetry.space_group_name_H-M   'P 1'
#
loop_
_entity.id
_entity.type
_entity.pdbx_description
1 polymer ?
#
loop_
_entity_poly.entity_id
_entity_poly.type
_entity_poly.pdbx_seq_one_letter_code
_entity_poly.pdbx_strand_id
1 'polypeptide(L)'
;MNLDSLKKYAPVVLRIALALVFLWFGINQLFFPNDFIGYLPNWAVQDQAGIGNVMHSVVNALPGKAYTLLAINGLVEVLLGIALLMGFFTRISAIILGAHLFIIMISLGYNEIAVRDFGLVFATVAIFLNGPDIWCVDNLLKKRRLAN
;
A
#
# COMPACT_ATOMS: atom_id res chain seq x y z
N MET A 1 29.80 -1.49 21.32
CA MET A 1 28.93 -0.69 20.44
C MET A 1 27.61 -0.46 21.14
N ASN A 2 27.16 0.78 21.32
CA ASN A 2 25.88 1.07 21.99
C ASN A 2 24.73 1.00 20.97
N LEU A 3 23.91 -0.06 21.06
CA LEU A 3 22.77 -0.30 20.16
C LEU A 3 21.62 0.69 20.38
N ASP A 4 21.56 1.38 21.53
CA ASP A 4 20.51 2.37 21.79
C ASP A 4 20.57 3.55 20.82
N SER A 5 21.76 3.91 20.36
CA SER A 5 21.94 4.96 19.36
C SER A 5 21.28 4.65 18.00
N LEU A 6 21.02 3.36 17.73
CA LEU A 6 20.43 2.88 16.49
C LEU A 6 18.90 2.85 16.51
N LYS A 7 18.25 2.94 17.69
CA LYS A 7 16.78 2.87 17.83
C LYS A 7 16.05 3.91 16.97
N LYS A 8 16.65 5.08 16.76
CA LYS A 8 16.10 6.15 15.90
C LYS A 8 15.94 5.77 14.42
N TYR A 9 16.65 4.72 13.96
CA TYR A 9 16.56 4.22 12.58
C TYR A 9 15.54 3.10 12.41
N ALA A 10 15.01 2.50 13.49
CA ALA A 10 13.98 1.47 13.40
C ALA A 10 12.75 1.90 12.57
N PRO A 11 12.14 3.09 12.78
CA PRO A 11 11.01 3.52 11.94
C PRO A 11 11.41 3.80 10.49
N VAL A 12 12.65 4.26 10.27
CA VAL A 12 13.19 4.49 8.92
C VAL A 12 13.25 3.19 8.13
N VAL A 13 13.81 2.14 8.75
CA VAL A 13 13.93 0.81 8.13
C VAL A 13 12.55 0.26 7.82
N LEU A 14 11.61 0.34 8.77
CA LEU A 14 10.25 -0.14 8.55
C LEU A 14 9.55 0.61 7.41
N ARG A 15 9.63 1.95 7.39
CA ARG A 15 9.01 2.77 6.35
C ARG A 15 9.58 2.45 4.96
N ILE A 16 10.91 2.38 4.83
CA ILE A 16 11.54 2.06 3.56
C ILE A 16 11.18 0.65 3.11
N ALA A 17 11.22 -0.34 4.00
CA ALA A 17 10.85 -1.72 3.67
C ALA A 17 9.41 -1.81 3.15
N LEU A 18 8.44 -1.19 3.83
CA LEU A 18 7.05 -1.23 3.41
C LEU A 18 6.82 -0.46 2.12
N ALA A 19 7.46 0.71 1.95
CA ALA A 19 7.37 1.45 0.71
C ALA A 19 7.91 0.63 -0.48
N LEU A 20 9.03 -0.07 -0.32
CA LEU A 20 9.58 -0.95 -1.35
C LEU A 20 8.66 -2.13 -1.68
N VAL A 21 7.95 -2.69 -0.70
CA VAL A 21 6.94 -3.73 -0.94
C VAL A 21 5.81 -3.19 -1.82
N PHE A 22 5.21 -2.05 -1.47
CA PHE A 22 4.15 -1.44 -2.30
C PHE A 22 4.64 -1.04 -3.69
N LEU A 23 5.86 -0.50 -3.79
CA LEU A 23 6.46 -0.17 -5.08
C LEU A 23 6.67 -1.42 -5.93
N TRP A 24 7.15 -2.52 -5.33
CA TRP A 24 7.33 -3.77 -6.05
C TRP A 24 5.99 -4.28 -6.58
N PHE A 25 4.96 -4.39 -5.74
CA PHE A 25 3.64 -4.85 -6.19
C PHE A 25 3.03 -3.90 -7.23
N GLY A 26 3.10 -2.59 -7.00
CA GLY A 26 2.52 -1.61 -7.89
C GLY A 26 3.18 -1.57 -9.26
N ILE A 27 4.52 -1.60 -9.31
CA ILE A 27 5.28 -1.66 -10.56
C ILE A 27 4.97 -2.96 -11.31
N ASN A 28 4.98 -4.11 -10.63
CA ASN A 28 4.76 -5.39 -11.30
C ASN A 28 3.33 -5.53 -11.84
N GLN A 29 2.32 -4.94 -11.19
CA GLN A 29 0.95 -4.91 -11.75
C GLN A 29 0.84 -4.07 -13.02
N LEU A 30 1.65 -3.01 -13.16
CA LEU A 30 1.67 -2.18 -14.38
C LEU A 30 2.38 -2.87 -15.55
N PHE A 31 3.47 -3.58 -15.29
CA PHE A 31 4.32 -4.17 -16.35
C PHE A 31 4.02 -5.65 -16.64
N PHE A 32 3.57 -6.40 -15.64
CA PHE A 32 3.31 -7.84 -15.72
C PHE A 32 1.91 -8.21 -15.20
N PRO A 33 0.83 -7.57 -15.70
CA PRO A 33 -0.51 -7.76 -15.15
C PRO A 33 -1.01 -9.21 -15.20
N ASN A 34 -0.53 -10.01 -16.16
CA ASN A 34 -0.90 -11.43 -16.28
C ASN A 34 -0.60 -12.25 -15.02
N ASP A 35 0.46 -11.89 -14.28
CA ASP A 35 0.86 -12.57 -13.05
C ASP A 35 -0.10 -12.27 -11.88
N PHE A 36 -0.94 -11.23 -12.03
CA PHE A 36 -1.83 -10.74 -10.98
C PHE A 36 -3.32 -10.98 -11.23
N ILE A 37 -3.70 -11.37 -12.44
CA ILE A 37 -5.11 -11.66 -12.78
C ILE A 37 -5.71 -12.72 -11.85
N GLY A 38 -4.91 -13.73 -11.46
CA GLY A 38 -5.36 -14.79 -10.54
C GLY A 38 -5.64 -14.32 -9.11
N TYR A 39 -5.17 -13.13 -8.73
CA TYR A 39 -5.43 -12.53 -7.41
C TYR A 39 -6.57 -11.51 -7.44
N LEU A 40 -7.22 -11.33 -8.60
CA LEU A 40 -8.40 -10.49 -8.64
C LEU A 40 -9.53 -11.14 -7.81
N PRO A 41 -10.20 -10.36 -6.96
CA PRO A 41 -11.26 -10.88 -6.13
C PRO A 41 -12.47 -11.28 -6.97
N ASN A 42 -13.27 -12.22 -6.47
CA ASN A 42 -14.40 -12.77 -7.22
C ASN A 42 -15.40 -11.68 -7.67
N TRP A 43 -15.59 -10.61 -6.90
CA TRP A 43 -16.45 -9.48 -7.30
C TRP A 43 -15.96 -8.74 -8.55
N ALA A 44 -14.67 -8.86 -8.91
CA ALA A 44 -14.10 -8.24 -10.10
C ALA A 44 -14.21 -9.12 -11.35
N VAL A 45 -14.41 -10.43 -11.18
CA VAL A 45 -14.31 -11.43 -12.27
C VAL A 45 -15.64 -12.17 -12.50
N GLN A 46 -16.51 -12.26 -11.49
CA GLN A 46 -17.75 -13.01 -11.55
C GLN A 46 -18.92 -12.15 -11.05
N ASP A 47 -20.10 -12.35 -11.65
CA ASP A 47 -21.36 -11.78 -11.14
C ASP A 47 -21.67 -12.34 -9.75
N GLN A 48 -22.03 -11.46 -8.80
CA GLN A 48 -22.26 -11.82 -7.40
C GLN A 48 -23.48 -11.09 -6.82
N ALA A 49 -24.36 -11.77 -6.11
CA ALA A 49 -25.49 -11.11 -5.44
C ALA A 49 -25.03 -10.04 -4.41
N GLY A 50 -25.83 -8.99 -4.22
CA GLY A 50 -25.58 -7.92 -3.25
C GLY A 50 -24.61 -6.83 -3.75
N ILE A 51 -23.77 -6.29 -2.86
CA ILE A 51 -22.80 -5.22 -3.20
C ILE A 51 -21.80 -5.68 -4.28
N GLY A 52 -21.52 -6.98 -4.36
CA GLY A 52 -20.67 -7.56 -5.40
C GLY A 52 -21.16 -7.25 -6.83
N ASN A 53 -22.47 -7.27 -7.07
CA ASN A 53 -23.06 -6.95 -8.39
C ASN A 53 -22.80 -5.51 -8.81
N VAL A 54 -22.79 -4.56 -7.87
CA VAL A 54 -22.51 -3.15 -8.16
C VAL A 54 -21.05 -2.99 -8.56
N MET A 55 -20.13 -3.56 -7.79
CA MET A 55 -18.70 -3.50 -8.08
C MET A 55 -18.34 -4.22 -9.40
N HIS A 56 -18.95 -5.38 -9.66
CA HIS A 56 -18.77 -6.10 -10.92
C HIS A 56 -19.28 -5.28 -12.13
N SER A 57 -20.40 -4.57 -11.97
CA SER A 57 -20.93 -3.68 -13.02
C SER A 57 -19.98 -2.51 -13.31
N VAL A 58 -19.38 -1.92 -12.27
CA VAL A 58 -18.37 -0.86 -12.43
C VAL A 58 -17.14 -1.40 -13.18
N VAL A 59 -16.64 -2.58 -12.81
CA VAL A 59 -15.48 -3.19 -13.48
C VAL A 59 -15.79 -3.53 -14.94
N ASN A 60 -17.00 -4.03 -15.24
CA ASN A 60 -17.40 -4.34 -16.62
C ASN A 60 -17.59 -3.10 -17.51
N ALA A 61 -17.81 -1.92 -16.92
CA ALA A 61 -17.85 -0.66 -17.64
C ALA A 61 -16.45 -0.14 -18.01
N LEU A 62 -15.37 -0.68 -17.42
CA LEU A 62 -14.01 -0.27 -17.73
C LEU A 62 -13.53 -0.87 -19.07
N PRO A 63 -12.87 -0.07 -19.93
CA PRO A 63 -12.17 -0.61 -21.09
C PRO A 63 -11.07 -1.55 -20.61
N GLY A 64 -10.89 -2.72 -21.22
CA GLY A 64 -9.86 -3.68 -20.78
C GLY A 64 -10.09 -4.32 -19.40
N LYS A 65 -11.22 -4.05 -18.73
CA LYS A 65 -11.74 -4.71 -17.51
C LYS A 65 -10.66 -4.97 -16.44
N ALA A 66 -10.30 -6.25 -16.26
CA ALA A 66 -9.32 -6.74 -15.29
C ALA A 66 -7.95 -6.03 -15.42
N TYR A 67 -7.45 -5.82 -16.64
CA TYR A 67 -6.15 -5.18 -16.86
C TYR A 67 -6.17 -3.71 -16.42
N THR A 68 -7.27 -3.00 -16.67
CA THR A 68 -7.43 -1.60 -16.26
C THR A 68 -7.60 -1.49 -14.74
N LEU A 69 -8.30 -2.43 -14.12
CA LEU A 69 -8.40 -2.50 -12.66
C LEU A 69 -7.01 -2.71 -12.02
N LEU A 70 -6.23 -3.65 -12.54
CA LEU A 70 -4.84 -3.89 -12.10
C LEU A 70 -3.96 -2.66 -12.35
N ALA A 71 -4.12 -1.98 -13.49
CA ALA A 71 -3.35 -0.78 -13.79
C ALA A 71 -3.67 0.38 -12.83
N ILE A 72 -4.95 0.58 -12.48
CA ILE A 72 -5.37 1.57 -11.49
C ILE A 72 -4.82 1.20 -10.11
N ASN A 73 -4.93 -0.07 -9.71
CA ASN A 73 -4.41 -0.56 -8.45
C ASN A 73 -2.89 -0.33 -8.34
N GLY A 74 -2.15 -0.76 -9.36
CA GLY A 74 -0.71 -0.60 -9.44
C GLY A 74 -0.28 0.87 -9.44
N LEU A 75 -1.00 1.75 -10.15
CA LEU A 75 -0.72 3.19 -10.13
C LEU A 75 -0.91 3.80 -8.74
N VAL A 76 -1.97 3.44 -8.03
CA VAL A 76 -2.22 3.90 -6.65
C VAL A 76 -1.10 3.45 -5.72
N GLU A 77 -0.70 2.17 -5.79
CA GLU A 77 0.39 1.61 -4.98
C GLU A 77 1.73 2.28 -5.29
N VAL A 78 2.03 2.57 -6.56
CA VAL A 78 3.27 3.28 -6.95
C VAL A 78 3.27 4.70 -6.40
N LEU A 79 2.21 5.48 -6.64
CA LEU A 79 2.16 6.88 -6.22
C LEU A 79 2.25 7.03 -4.70
N LEU A 80 1.48 6.22 -3.96
CA LEU A 80 1.50 6.24 -2.51
C LEU A 80 2.77 5.60 -1.94
N GLY A 81 3.32 4.58 -2.60
CA GLY A 81 4.61 3.97 -2.27
C GLY A 81 5.76 4.97 -2.39
N ILE A 82 5.80 5.78 -3.46
CA ILE A 82 6.77 6.87 -3.61
C ILE A 82 6.56 7.92 -2.51
N ALA A 83 5.31 8.33 -2.25
CA ALA A 83 5.01 9.28 -1.19
C ALA A 83 5.50 8.77 0.18
N LEU A 84 5.26 7.51 0.50
CA LEU A 84 5.72 6.86 1.73
C LEU A 84 7.27 6.74 1.76
N LEU A 85 7.91 6.43 0.63
CA LEU A 85 9.37 6.31 0.50
C LEU A 85 10.07 7.66 0.69
N MET A 86 9.46 8.75 0.25
CA MET A 86 9.98 10.10 0.49
C MET A 86 9.61 10.62 1.88
N GLY A 87 8.67 9.97 2.57
CA GLY A 87 8.12 10.47 3.83
C GLY A 87 7.35 11.77 3.64
N PHE A 88 6.57 11.83 2.56
CA PHE A 88 5.65 12.91 2.22
C PHE A 88 4.23 12.50 2.60
N PHE A 89 3.54 13.31 3.42
CA PHE A 89 2.27 12.95 4.05
C PHE A 89 2.30 11.57 4.73
N THR A 90 3.39 11.27 5.45
CA THR A 90 3.76 9.93 5.94
C THR A 90 2.61 9.19 6.61
N ARG A 91 1.85 9.86 7.49
CA ARG A 91 0.70 9.25 8.18
C ARG A 91 -0.43 8.90 7.22
N ILE A 92 -0.77 9.81 6.31
CA ILE A 92 -1.86 9.62 5.35
C ILE A 92 -1.50 8.52 4.36
N SER A 93 -0.28 8.55 3.81
CA SER A 93 0.18 7.50 2.88
C SER A 93 0.18 6.13 3.55
N ALA A 94 0.67 6.02 4.79
CA ALA A 94 0.70 4.76 5.52
C ALA A 94 -0.70 4.18 5.79
N ILE A 95 -1.65 5.00 6.25
CA ILE A 95 -2.99 4.49 6.57
C ILE A 95 -3.78 4.14 5.30
N ILE A 96 -3.63 4.89 4.20
CA ILE A 96 -4.28 4.56 2.94
C ILE A 96 -3.71 3.25 2.38
N LEU A 97 -2.39 3.09 2.34
CA LEU A 97 -1.75 1.85 1.89
C LEU A 97 -2.11 0.66 2.77
N GLY A 98 -2.20 0.86 4.09
CA GLY A 98 -2.62 -0.16 5.04
C GLY A 98 -4.08 -0.59 4.85
N ALA A 99 -5.00 0.37 4.72
CA ALA A 99 -6.41 0.09 4.46
C ALA A 99 -6.60 -0.59 3.10
N HIS A 100 -5.88 -0.14 2.09
CA HIS A 100 -5.85 -0.73 0.76
C HIS A 100 -5.44 -2.21 0.79
N LEU A 101 -4.29 -2.50 1.42
CA LEU A 101 -3.81 -3.87 1.58
C LEU A 101 -4.75 -4.73 2.43
N PHE A 102 -5.37 -4.15 3.46
CA PHE A 102 -6.35 -4.85 4.28
C PHE A 102 -7.57 -5.28 3.47
N ILE A 103 -8.08 -4.42 2.57
CA ILE A 103 -9.19 -4.75 1.67
C ILE A 103 -8.80 -5.88 0.72
N ILE A 104 -7.58 -5.86 0.15
CA ILE A 104 -7.08 -6.95 -0.70
C ILE A 104 -7.01 -8.25 0.10
N MET A 105 -6.40 -8.21 1.29
CA MET A 105 -6.23 -9.36 2.18
C MET A 105 -7.56 -10.04 2.51
N ILE A 106 -8.59 -9.29 2.92
CA ILE A 106 -9.90 -9.88 3.22
C ILE A 106 -10.62 -10.38 1.97
N SER A 107 -10.36 -9.78 0.80
CA SER A 107 -10.99 -10.17 -0.47
C SER A 107 -10.43 -11.47 -1.03
N LEU A 108 -9.15 -11.78 -0.75
CA LEU A 108 -8.50 -13.04 -1.13
C LEU A 108 -8.92 -14.23 -0.25
N GLY A 109 -9.53 -13.97 0.92
CA GLY A 109 -9.89 -15.00 1.88
C GLY A 109 -8.70 -15.56 2.66
N TYR A 110 -8.93 -16.63 3.43
CA TYR A 110 -7.89 -17.21 4.30
C TYR A 110 -6.93 -18.11 3.51
N ASN A 111 -5.67 -17.67 3.40
CA ASN A 111 -4.57 -18.40 2.78
C ASN A 111 -3.22 -17.87 3.33
N GLU A 112 -2.11 -18.43 2.87
CA GLU A 112 -0.75 -18.05 3.25
C GLU A 112 -0.40 -16.59 2.89
N ILE A 113 -0.97 -16.07 1.79
CA ILE A 113 -0.80 -14.68 1.35
C ILE A 113 -1.48 -13.73 2.35
N ALA A 114 -2.69 -14.06 2.77
CA ALA A 114 -3.45 -13.25 3.72
C ALA A 114 -2.78 -13.17 5.09
N VAL A 115 -2.17 -14.25 5.58
CA VAL A 115 -1.42 -14.23 6.85
C VAL A 115 -0.18 -13.34 6.77
N ARG A 116 0.54 -13.35 5.65
CA ARG A 116 1.66 -12.42 5.40
C ARG A 116 1.16 -10.98 5.37
N ASP A 117 0.09 -10.72 4.62
CA ASP A 117 -0.44 -9.37 4.42
C ASP A 117 -1.03 -8.80 5.70
N PHE A 118 -1.56 -9.63 6.60
CA PHE A 118 -1.94 -9.22 7.95
C PHE A 118 -0.75 -8.58 8.68
N GLY A 119 0.43 -9.20 8.63
CA GLY A 119 1.66 -8.64 9.21
C GLY A 119 2.03 -7.30 8.57
N LEU A 120 1.93 -7.18 7.25
CA LEU A 120 2.23 -5.95 6.51
C LEU A 120 1.25 -4.81 6.85
N VAL A 121 -0.04 -5.10 6.97
CA VAL A 121 -1.06 -4.14 7.39
C VAL A 121 -0.69 -3.56 8.75
N PHE A 122 -0.38 -4.39 9.75
CA PHE A 122 0.00 -3.88 11.07
C PHE A 122 1.36 -3.17 11.08
N ALA A 123 2.28 -3.53 10.18
CA ALA A 123 3.49 -2.73 9.95
C ALA A 123 3.16 -1.33 9.40
N THR A 124 2.19 -1.18 8.49
CA THR A 124 1.76 0.15 8.03
C THR A 124 1.07 0.94 9.14
N VAL A 125 0.30 0.28 10.01
CA VAL A 125 -0.28 0.91 11.22
C VAL A 125 0.82 1.39 12.16
N ALA A 126 1.89 0.61 12.34
CA ALA A 126 3.04 1.03 13.15
C ALA A 126 3.72 2.29 12.58
N ILE A 127 3.86 2.40 11.25
CA ILE A 127 4.36 3.62 10.60
C ILE A 127 3.38 4.79 10.82
N PHE A 128 2.07 4.57 10.64
CA PHE A 128 1.06 5.59 10.87
C PHE A 128 1.10 6.13 12.31
N LEU A 129 1.19 5.26 13.31
CA LEU A 129 1.24 5.65 14.72
C LEU A 129 2.51 6.42 15.05
N ASN A 130 3.66 5.96 14.55
CA ASN A 130 4.95 6.63 14.73
C ASN A 130 4.94 8.03 14.09
N GLY A 131 4.48 8.12 12.85
CA GLY A 131 4.52 9.34 12.04
C GLY A 131 5.87 9.56 11.35
N PRO A 132 6.21 10.81 10.98
CA PRO A 132 7.43 11.12 10.24
C PRO A 132 8.71 10.82 11.02
N ASP A 133 9.59 10.01 10.45
CA ASP A 133 10.91 9.70 11.01
C ASP A 133 11.97 10.78 10.67
N ILE A 134 13.24 10.51 11.02
CA ILE A 134 14.36 11.44 10.84
C ILE A 134 14.70 11.74 9.37
N TRP A 135 14.29 10.90 8.42
CA TRP A 135 14.57 11.03 6.99
C TRP A 135 13.34 11.43 6.17
N CYS A 136 12.17 11.57 6.80
CA CYS A 136 10.96 12.04 6.11
C CYS A 136 11.07 13.52 5.67
N VAL A 137 10.62 13.80 4.45
CA VAL A 137 10.44 15.18 3.94
C VAL A 137 9.55 15.99 4.87
N ASP A 138 8.47 15.40 5.41
CA ASP A 138 7.57 16.07 6.38
C ASP A 138 8.33 16.64 7.58
N ASN A 139 9.32 15.90 8.11
CA ASN A 139 10.11 16.32 9.26
C ASN A 139 11.11 17.43 8.89
N LEU A 140 11.71 17.34 7.70
CA LEU A 140 12.61 18.37 7.17
C LEU A 140 11.86 19.71 6.96
N LEU A 141 10.65 19.67 6.40
CA LEU A 141 9.81 20.84 6.21
C LEU A 141 9.37 21.45 7.54
N LYS A 142 8.99 20.63 8.52
CA LYS A 142 8.64 21.10 9.88
C LYS A 142 9.79 21.83 10.56
N LYS A 143 11.02 21.29 10.47
CA LYS A 143 12.22 21.94 11.05
C LYS A 143 12.52 23.29 10.40
N ARG A 144 12.43 23.39 9.07
CA ARG A 144 12.64 24.66 8.35
C ARG A 144 11.63 25.73 8.75
N ARG A 145 10.35 25.36 8.94
CA ARG A 145 9.31 26.29 9.38
C ARG A 145 9.54 26.85 10.79
N LEU A 146 10.20 26.10 11.68
CA LEU A 146 10.49 26.54 13.05
C LEU A 146 11.76 27.38 13.16
N ALA A 147 12.61 27.39 12.12
CA ALA A 147 13.86 28.14 12.07
C ALA A 147 13.72 29.55 11.46
N ASN A 148 12.56 29.84 10.85
CA ASN A 148 12.18 31.14 10.29
C ASN A 148 11.15 31.80 11.20
#